data_AF-A0ABC8S1B5-F1
#
_entry.id   AF-A0ABC8S1B5-F1
#
_cell.length_a   1.000
_cell.length_b   1.000
_cell.length_c   1.000
_cell.angle_alpha   90.00
_cell.angle_beta   90.00
_cell.angle_gamma   90.00
#
_symmetry.space_group_name_H-M   'P 1'
#
loop_
_entity.id
_entity.type
_entity.pdbx_description
1 polymer ?
#
loop_
_entity_poly.entity_id
_entity_poly.type
_entity_poly.pdbx_seq_one_letter_code
_entity_poly.pdbx_strand_id
1 'polypeptide(L)'
;MMHHHAILLVKYLCEETIKLDHVLASSILKKPLHIAAANGAHEVVEEILYSFPSAAYFLNKQKQLFLHIAIANRRERVFNLIYQFEDLGHQFLRVIDMSRNNGLHLAGYLERSSEFNIKTSAVGAALQMQREIQWFK
;
A
#
# COMPACT_ATOMS: atom_id res chain seq x y z
N MET A 1 -7.68 22.47 7.32
CA MET A 1 -7.84 23.23 6.05
C MET A 1 -6.94 22.69 4.94
N MET A 2 -5.61 22.57 5.10
CA MET A 2 -4.70 22.09 4.02
C MET A 2 -4.97 20.65 3.54
N HIS A 3 -5.26 19.71 4.44
CA HIS A 3 -5.54 18.31 4.07
C HIS A 3 -6.75 18.15 3.13
N HIS A 4 -7.80 18.95 3.36
CA HIS A 4 -9.01 18.92 2.53
C HIS A 4 -8.73 19.40 1.10
N HIS A 5 -7.96 20.48 0.96
CA HIS A 5 -7.55 20.99 -0.36
C HIS A 5 -6.66 20.00 -1.10
N ALA A 6 -5.77 19.29 -0.39
CA ALA A 6 -4.94 18.25 -1.00
C ALA A 6 -5.79 17.10 -1.56
N ILE A 7 -6.81 16.64 -0.83
CA ILE A 7 -7.74 15.60 -1.32
C ILE A 7 -8.53 16.08 -2.53
N LEU A 8 -9.05 17.32 -2.51
CA LEU A 8 -9.78 17.88 -3.65
C LEU A 8 -8.89 17.97 -4.90
N LEU A 9 -7.62 18.31 -4.73
CA LEU A 9 -6.67 18.33 -5.84
C LEU A 9 -6.42 16.93 -6.39
N VAL A 10 -6.28 15.91 -5.53
CA VAL A 10 -6.12 14.51 -5.97
C VAL A 10 -7.34 14.05 -6.77
N LYS A 11 -8.55 14.34 -6.29
CA LYS A 11 -9.81 14.07 -7.00
C LYS A 11 -9.81 14.66 -8.41
N TYR A 12 -9.55 15.96 -8.50
CA TYR A 12 -9.50 16.67 -9.77
C TYR A 12 -8.43 16.09 -10.72
N LEU A 13 -7.23 15.80 -10.21
CA LEU A 13 -6.17 15.21 -11.02
C LEU A 13 -6.53 13.81 -11.52
N CYS A 14 -7.19 12.99 -10.70
CA CYS A 14 -7.68 11.68 -11.09
C CYS A 14 -8.73 11.81 -12.21
N GLU A 15 -9.72 12.70 -12.05
CA GLU A 15 -10.75 12.99 -13.06
C GLU A 15 -10.17 13.45 -14.40
N GLU A 16 -9.14 14.31 -14.40
CA GLU A 16 -8.49 14.72 -15.64
C GLU A 16 -7.62 13.61 -16.24
N THR A 17 -6.97 12.79 -15.40
CA THR A 17 -6.10 11.70 -15.87
C THR A 17 -6.90 10.61 -16.56
N ILE A 18 -8.09 10.27 -16.07
CA ILE A 18 -8.94 9.22 -16.68
C ILE A 18 -9.56 9.63 -18.02
N LYS A 19 -9.59 10.93 -18.35
CA LYS A 19 -10.02 11.42 -19.66
C LYS A 19 -8.97 11.18 -20.76
N LEU A 20 -7.72 10.94 -20.37
CA LEU A 20 -6.67 10.54 -21.29
C LEU A 20 -6.90 9.10 -21.78
N ASP A 21 -6.09 8.64 -22.73
CA ASP A 21 -6.12 7.23 -23.10
C ASP A 21 -5.69 6.34 -21.91
N HIS A 22 -6.21 5.12 -21.90
CA HIS A 22 -6.01 4.17 -20.81
C HIS A 22 -4.52 3.86 -20.55
N VAL A 23 -3.66 3.92 -21.57
CA VAL A 23 -2.23 3.63 -21.44
C VAL A 23 -1.51 4.78 -20.72
N LEU A 24 -1.80 6.03 -21.10
CA LEU A 24 -1.29 7.21 -20.42
C LEU A 24 -1.79 7.30 -18.97
N ALA A 25 -3.09 7.10 -18.75
CA ALA A 25 -3.67 7.10 -17.40
C ALA A 25 -2.99 6.07 -16.49
N SER A 26 -2.79 4.85 -17.00
CA SER A 26 -2.09 3.78 -16.29
C SER A 26 -0.65 4.15 -15.94
N SER A 27 0.08 4.76 -16.89
CA SER A 27 1.45 5.23 -16.67
C SER A 27 1.53 6.31 -15.58
N ILE A 28 0.61 7.28 -15.62
CA ILE A 28 0.56 8.41 -14.69
C ILE A 28 0.21 7.94 -13.28
N LEU A 29 -0.84 7.13 -13.12
CA LEU A 29 -1.37 6.72 -11.81
C LEU A 29 -0.53 5.65 -11.11
N LYS A 30 0.26 4.86 -11.86
CA LYS A 30 1.05 3.75 -11.30
C LYS A 30 2.02 4.19 -10.21
N LYS A 31 2.84 5.22 -10.44
CA LYS A 31 3.85 5.64 -9.45
C LYS A 31 3.20 6.29 -8.21
N PRO A 32 2.25 7.23 -8.34
CA PRO A 32 1.51 7.80 -7.22
C PRO A 32 0.87 6.75 -6.31
N LEU A 33 0.21 5.73 -6.88
CA LEU A 33 -0.42 4.65 -6.10
C LEU A 33 0.56 3.97 -5.14
N HIS A 34 1.72 3.55 -5.66
CA HIS A 34 2.73 2.86 -4.85
C HIS A 34 3.35 3.78 -3.78
N ILE A 35 3.55 5.07 -4.11
CA ILE A 35 4.07 6.06 -3.14
C ILE A 35 3.04 6.31 -2.04
N ALA A 36 1.76 6.49 -2.39
CA ALA A 36 0.68 6.67 -1.42
C ALA A 36 0.59 5.46 -0.48
N ALA A 37 0.68 4.24 -1.03
CA ALA A 37 0.69 3.02 -0.25
C ALA A 37 1.90 2.91 0.70
N ALA A 38 3.11 3.31 0.28
CA ALA A 38 4.30 3.33 1.13
C ALA A 38 4.17 4.32 2.32
N ASN A 39 3.50 5.45 2.09
CA ASN A 39 3.34 6.51 3.09
C ASN A 39 2.09 6.34 3.97
N GLY A 40 1.21 5.40 3.65
CA GLY A 40 -0.05 5.21 4.38
C GLY A 40 -1.12 6.25 4.05
N ALA A 41 -1.01 6.95 2.92
CA ALA A 41 -1.98 7.94 2.45
C ALA A 41 -3.20 7.25 1.84
N HIS A 42 -4.00 6.58 2.68
CA HIS A 42 -5.14 5.75 2.25
C HIS A 42 -6.17 6.50 1.41
N GLU A 43 -6.43 7.79 1.69
CA GLU A 43 -7.38 8.61 0.93
C GLU A 43 -6.95 8.77 -0.54
N VAL A 44 -5.64 8.84 -0.80
CA VAL A 44 -5.09 8.92 -2.17
C VAL A 44 -5.18 7.55 -2.86
N VAL A 45 -4.94 6.47 -2.12
CA VAL A 45 -5.08 5.10 -2.66
C VAL A 45 -6.53 4.83 -3.04
N GLU A 46 -7.48 5.15 -2.16
CA GLU A 46 -8.92 5.02 -2.41
C GLU A 46 -9.34 5.83 -3.64
N GLU A 47 -8.92 7.09 -3.75
CA GLU A 47 -9.33 7.93 -4.87
C GLU A 47 -8.81 7.40 -6.22
N ILE A 48 -7.56 6.94 -6.26
CA ILE A 48 -6.98 6.34 -7.47
C ILE A 48 -7.71 5.05 -7.84
N LEU A 49 -8.02 4.19 -6.86
CA LEU A 49 -8.72 2.92 -7.10
C LEU A 49 -10.18 3.14 -7.51
N TYR A 50 -10.84 4.14 -6.93
CA TYR A 50 -12.20 4.54 -7.31
C TYR A 50 -12.25 5.05 -8.75
N SER A 51 -11.33 5.96 -9.10
CA SER A 51 -11.27 6.55 -10.43
C SER A 51 -10.76 5.58 -11.50
N PHE A 52 -9.83 4.68 -11.16
CA PHE A 52 -9.20 3.76 -12.10
C PHE A 52 -9.07 2.35 -11.49
N PRO A 53 -10.15 1.54 -11.48
CA PRO A 53 -10.18 0.25 -10.76
C PRO A 53 -9.09 -0.75 -11.17
N SER A 54 -8.63 -0.72 -12.44
CA SER A 54 -7.55 -1.58 -12.92
C SER A 54 -6.19 -1.27 -12.27
N ALA A 55 -6.06 -0.12 -11.58
CA ALA A 55 -4.90 0.25 -10.78
C ALA A 55 -4.62 -0.74 -9.64
N ALA A 56 -5.63 -1.47 -9.16
CA ALA A 56 -5.46 -2.52 -8.16
C ALA A 56 -4.46 -3.61 -8.58
N TYR A 57 -4.26 -3.79 -9.89
CA TYR A 57 -3.34 -4.76 -10.49
C TYR A 57 -1.99 -4.16 -10.92
N PHE A 58 -1.72 -2.90 -10.61
CA PHE A 58 -0.45 -2.29 -10.96
C PHE A 58 0.70 -2.94 -10.21
N LEU A 59 1.68 -3.37 -10.99
CA LEU A 59 2.95 -3.87 -10.49
C LEU A 59 4.02 -2.78 -10.63
N ASN A 60 4.79 -2.58 -9.56
CA ASN A 60 6.04 -1.82 -9.61
C ASN A 60 7.15 -2.66 -10.29
N LYS A 61 8.38 -2.12 -10.33
CA LYS A 61 9.54 -2.80 -10.94
C LYS A 61 9.91 -4.12 -10.24
N GLN A 62 9.54 -4.27 -8.97
CA GLN A 62 9.76 -5.45 -8.14
C GLN A 62 8.60 -6.46 -8.23
N LYS A 63 7.64 -6.27 -9.16
CA LYS A 63 6.41 -7.07 -9.26
C LYS A 63 5.56 -7.05 -7.98
N GLN A 64 5.59 -5.92 -7.26
CA GLN A 64 4.78 -5.73 -6.07
C GLN A 64 3.55 -4.90 -6.40
N LEU A 65 2.40 -5.33 -5.89
CA LEU A 65 1.18 -4.53 -5.78
C LEU A 65 1.33 -3.46 -4.68
N PHE A 66 0.45 -2.46 -4.70
CA PHE A 66 0.33 -1.49 -3.60
C PHE A 66 0.15 -2.17 -2.23
N LEU A 67 -0.57 -3.30 -2.17
CA LEU A 67 -0.75 -4.08 -0.93
C LEU A 67 0.56 -4.65 -0.37
N HIS A 68 1.48 -5.13 -1.23
CA HIS A 68 2.79 -5.60 -0.76
C HIS A 68 3.57 -4.47 -0.08
N ILE A 69 3.53 -3.28 -0.70
CA ILE A 69 4.17 -2.09 -0.15
C ILE A 69 3.53 -1.68 1.17
N ALA A 70 2.20 -1.68 1.25
CA ALA A 70 1.47 -1.37 2.47
C ALA A 70 1.81 -2.34 3.61
N ILE A 71 1.86 -3.65 3.33
CA ILE A 71 2.22 -4.69 4.30
C ILE A 71 3.67 -4.52 4.79
N ALA A 72 4.62 -4.36 3.86
CA ALA A 72 6.03 -4.18 4.20
C ALA A 72 6.26 -2.92 5.06
N ASN A 73 5.48 -1.85 4.84
CA ASN A 73 5.58 -0.58 5.58
C ASN A 73 4.60 -0.47 6.77
N ARG A 74 3.90 -1.55 7.14
CA ARG A 74 2.91 -1.58 8.24
C ARG A 74 1.85 -0.47 8.14
N ARG A 75 1.33 -0.23 6.93
CA ARG A 75 0.29 0.77 6.65
C ARG A 75 -1.09 0.14 6.74
N GLU A 76 -1.57 -0.04 7.96
CA GLU A 76 -2.83 -0.72 8.28
C GLU A 76 -4.04 -0.17 7.50
N ARG A 77 -4.23 1.16 7.48
CA ARG A 77 -5.38 1.77 6.77
C ARG A 77 -5.39 1.48 5.27
N VAL A 78 -4.21 1.39 4.65
CA VAL A 78 -4.09 1.01 3.22
C VAL A 78 -4.31 -0.49 3.04
N PHE A 79 -3.80 -1.32 3.97
CA PHE A 79 -4.04 -2.75 3.96
C PHE A 79 -5.54 -3.08 4.08
N ASN A 80 -6.27 -2.39 4.97
CA ASN A 80 -7.71 -2.59 5.19
C ASN A 80 -8.56 -2.31 3.94
N LEU A 81 -8.03 -1.63 2.92
CA LEU A 81 -8.69 -1.50 1.62
C LEU A 81 -8.88 -2.85 0.92
N ILE A 82 -8.16 -3.90 1.34
CA ILE A 82 -8.37 -5.27 0.84
C ILE A 82 -9.82 -5.74 1.00
N TYR A 83 -10.51 -5.29 2.06
CA TYR A 83 -11.91 -5.65 2.31
C TYR A 83 -12.89 -5.05 1.30
N GLN A 84 -12.46 -4.02 0.54
CA GLN A 84 -13.26 -3.44 -0.54
C GLN A 84 -13.25 -4.31 -1.81
N PHE A 85 -12.37 -5.32 -1.88
CA PHE A 85 -12.22 -6.19 -3.05
C PHE A 85 -12.91 -7.55 -2.93
N GLU A 86 -13.76 -7.73 -1.92
CA GLU A 86 -14.51 -8.97 -1.65
C GLU A 86 -13.62 -10.23 -1.85
N ASP A 87 -14.06 -11.18 -2.67
CA ASP A 87 -13.40 -12.47 -2.93
C ASP A 87 -12.03 -12.34 -3.64
N LEU A 88 -11.71 -11.18 -4.22
CA LEU A 88 -10.44 -10.96 -4.92
C LEU A 88 -9.29 -10.62 -3.98
N GLY A 89 -9.58 -10.23 -2.73
CA GLY A 89 -8.55 -9.88 -1.74
C GLY A 89 -7.52 -11.00 -1.54
N HIS A 90 -7.98 -12.25 -1.48
CA HIS A 90 -7.10 -13.42 -1.35
C HIS A 90 -6.16 -13.61 -2.56
N GLN A 91 -6.58 -13.20 -3.75
CA GLN A 91 -5.73 -13.29 -4.95
C GLN A 91 -4.57 -12.30 -4.86
N PHE A 92 -4.82 -11.08 -4.38
CA PHE A 92 -3.77 -10.07 -4.20
C PHE A 92 -2.72 -10.49 -3.17
N LEU A 93 -3.12 -11.16 -2.10
CA LEU A 93 -2.19 -11.69 -1.09
C LEU A 93 -1.32 -12.85 -1.61
N ARG A 94 -1.76 -13.54 -2.65
CA ARG A 94 -1.05 -14.68 -3.27
C ARG A 94 -0.10 -14.27 -4.38
N VAL A 95 -0.19 -13.05 -4.89
CA VAL A 95 0.76 -12.52 -5.88
C VAL A 95 2.17 -12.61 -5.30
N ILE A 96 3.13 -12.99 -6.14
CA ILE A 96 4.54 -13.13 -5.76
C ILE A 96 5.35 -12.00 -6.39
N ASP A 97 6.19 -11.38 -5.57
CA ASP A 97 7.16 -10.39 -6.03
C ASP A 97 8.38 -11.04 -6.71
N MET A 98 9.32 -10.22 -7.17
CA MET A 98 10.56 -10.68 -7.81
C MET A 98 11.44 -11.57 -6.90
N SER A 99 11.29 -11.45 -5.58
CA SER A 99 11.99 -12.24 -4.56
C SER A 99 11.21 -13.48 -4.13
N ARG A 100 10.10 -13.80 -4.82
CA ARG A 100 9.17 -14.89 -4.50
C ARG A 100 8.48 -14.74 -3.13
N ASN A 101 8.39 -13.51 -2.61
CA ASN A 101 7.60 -13.20 -1.44
C ASN A 101 6.16 -12.89 -1.85
N ASN A 102 5.21 -13.38 -1.06
CA ASN A 102 3.81 -12.96 -1.14
C ASN A 102 3.47 -12.06 0.06
N GLY A 103 2.23 -11.60 0.17
CA GLY A 103 1.81 -10.72 1.26
C GLY A 103 2.10 -11.29 2.67
N LEU A 104 1.94 -12.60 2.85
CA LEU A 104 2.22 -13.26 4.14
C LEU A 104 3.72 -13.30 4.47
N HIS A 105 4.57 -13.56 3.49
CA HIS A 105 6.03 -13.47 3.69
C HIS A 105 6.41 -12.05 4.12
N LEU A 106 5.90 -11.02 3.43
CA LEU A 106 6.19 -9.61 3.75
C LEU A 106 5.65 -9.19 5.12
N ALA A 107 4.53 -9.75 5.57
CA ALA A 107 4.02 -9.52 6.92
C ALA A 107 4.97 -10.10 7.99
N GLY A 108 5.57 -11.26 7.70
CA GLY A 108 6.58 -11.89 8.56
C GLY A 108 7.97 -11.23 8.51
N TYR A 109 8.26 -10.42 7.49
CA TYR A 109 9.50 -9.65 7.44
C TYR A 109 9.46 -8.55 8.50
N LEU A 110 10.25 -8.74 9.56
CA LEU A 110 10.69 -7.69 10.47
C LEU A 110 11.78 -6.87 9.76
N GLU A 111 11.44 -6.16 8.68
CA GLU A 111 12.44 -5.32 8.04
C GLU A 111 12.70 -4.11 8.93
N ARG A 112 13.98 -3.97 9.30
CA ARG A 112 14.55 -2.88 10.09
C ARG A 112 14.09 -1.55 9.50
N SER A 113 13.02 -0.96 10.04
CA SER A 113 12.76 0.44 9.79
C SER A 113 14.02 1.19 10.19
N SER A 114 14.63 1.80 9.18
CA SER A 114 15.76 2.70 9.34
C SER A 114 15.41 3.74 10.42
N GLU A 115 16.35 3.92 11.34
CA GLU A 115 16.47 5.09 12.24
C GLU A 115 15.64 5.14 13.53
N PHE A 116 15.45 4.03 14.25
CA PHE A 116 15.37 4.10 15.71
C PHE A 116 16.54 3.36 16.38
N ASN A 117 17.61 4.12 16.58
CA ASN A 117 18.90 3.79 17.19
C ASN A 117 18.84 3.34 18.68
N ILE A 118 17.97 2.41 19.08
CA ILE A 118 18.00 1.85 20.46
C ILE A 118 17.67 0.31 20.54
N LYS A 119 17.18 -0.35 19.49
CA LYS A 119 16.48 -1.66 19.61
C LYS A 119 17.26 -2.94 19.20
N THR A 120 18.58 -2.97 19.26
CA THR A 120 19.38 -4.20 18.97
C THR A 120 19.49 -5.14 20.18
N SER A 121 18.36 -5.50 20.81
CA SER A 121 18.29 -6.55 21.84
C SER A 121 17.01 -7.37 21.63
N ALA A 122 17.03 -8.67 21.98
CA ALA A 122 15.87 -9.57 21.89
C ALA A 122 14.58 -8.97 22.50
N VAL A 123 14.74 -8.10 23.50
CA VAL A 123 13.66 -7.33 24.14
C VAL A 123 12.96 -6.36 23.17
N GLY A 124 13.70 -5.74 22.24
CA GLY A 124 13.14 -4.82 21.24
C GLY A 124 12.28 -5.54 20.19
N ALA A 125 12.70 -6.73 19.77
CA ALA A 125 11.93 -7.59 18.88
C ALA A 125 10.69 -8.15 19.58
N ALA A 126 10.81 -8.62 20.83
CA ALA A 126 9.69 -9.10 21.63
C ALA A 126 8.63 -8.00 21.87
N LEU A 127 9.05 -6.78 22.21
CA LEU A 127 8.14 -5.64 22.37
C LEU A 127 7.47 -5.22 21.06
N GLN A 128 8.17 -5.34 19.92
CA GLN A 128 7.57 -5.09 18.60
C GLN A 128 6.49 -6.13 18.30
N MET A 129 6.79 -7.43 18.48
CA MET A 129 5.82 -8.50 18.33
C MET A 129 4.63 -8.35 19.29
N GLN A 130 4.87 -7.95 20.54
CA GLN A 130 3.79 -7.71 21.51
C GLN A 130 2.85 -6.60 21.08
N ARG A 131 3.36 -5.52 20.45
CA ARG A 131 2.53 -4.45 19.89
C ARG A 131 1.73 -4.94 18.68
N GLU A 132 2.35 -5.71 17.80
CA GLU A 132 1.67 -6.28 16.64
C GLU A 132 0.55 -7.25 17.06
N ILE A 133 0.73 -8.06 18.11
CA ILE A 133 -0.32 -8.94 18.66
C ILE A 133 -1.52 -8.14 19.19
N GLN A 134 -1.31 -6.95 19.75
CA GLN A 134 -2.41 -6.11 20.23
C GLN A 134 -3.28 -5.57 19.09
N TRP A 135 -2.76 -5.50 17.86
CA TRP A 135 -3.48 -5.03 16.68
C TRP A 135 -4.37 -6.09 16.02
N PHE A 136 -4.19 -7.38 16.36
CA PHE A 136 -4.99 -8.48 15.81
C PHE A 136 -6.32 -8.73 16.56
N LYS A 137 -6.72 -7.85 17.47
CA LYS A 137 -8.00 -7.95 18.20
C LYS A 137 -9.10 -7.13 17.57
#